data_AF-A0A376KK40-F1
#
_entry.id   AF-A0A376KK40-F1
#
_cell.length_a   1.000
_cell.length_b   1.000
_cell.length_c   1.000
_cell.angle_alpha   90.00
_cell.angle_beta   90.00
_cell.angle_gamma   90.00
#
_symmetry.space_group_name_H-M   'P 1'
#
loop_
_entity.id
_entity.type
_entity.pdbx_description
1 polymer ?
#
loop_
_entity_poly.entity_id
_entity_poly.type
_entity_poly.pdbx_seq_one_letter_code
_entity_poly.pdbx_strand_id
1 'polypeptide(L)'
;MPAVDLSQLPEPAIIAEPDFEAILADTKAMMIASYPAEQREAVSAALELESEPLNVIAQTMSFREMLLRQRVNEGARACMLSHSAGTDLDNLRGQYEHKAPGYHSGNGYHRCSDGK
;
A
#
# COMPACT_ATOMS: atom_id res chain seq x y z
N MET A 1 5.71 -32.41 -3.55
CA MET A 1 6.08 -31.07 -4.05
C MET A 1 6.71 -30.32 -2.88
N PRO A 2 7.85 -29.64 -3.05
CA PRO A 2 8.43 -28.85 -1.97
C PRO A 2 7.51 -27.67 -1.66
N ALA A 3 7.33 -27.37 -0.37
CA ALA A 3 6.62 -26.17 0.05
C ALA A 3 7.42 -24.94 -0.42
N VAL A 4 6.76 -24.01 -1.10
CA VAL A 4 7.36 -22.73 -1.47
C VAL A 4 7.40 -21.86 -0.22
N ASP A 5 8.59 -21.42 0.18
CA ASP A 5 8.76 -20.47 1.28
C ASP A 5 8.49 -19.04 0.78
N LEU A 6 7.33 -18.52 1.15
CA LEU A 6 6.88 -17.19 0.76
C LEU A 6 7.56 -16.06 1.55
N SER A 7 8.28 -16.38 2.63
CA SER A 7 9.00 -15.38 3.44
C SER A 7 10.29 -14.85 2.79
N GLN A 8 10.77 -15.52 1.74
CA GLN A 8 11.97 -15.14 0.99
C GLN A 8 11.66 -14.18 -0.17
N LEU A 9 10.41 -13.78 -0.36
CA LEU A 9 10.03 -12.83 -1.39
C LEU A 9 10.51 -11.42 -1.00
N PRO A 10 11.00 -10.62 -1.95
CA PRO A 10 11.38 -9.24 -1.69
C PRO A 10 10.16 -8.43 -1.22
N GLU A 11 10.40 -7.37 -0.46
CA GLU A 11 9.32 -6.48 -0.06
C GLU A 11 8.60 -5.90 -1.31
N PRO A 12 7.27 -5.95 -1.33
CA PRO A 12 6.47 -5.38 -2.40
C PRO A 12 6.76 -3.89 -2.59
N ALA A 13 6.98 -3.46 -3.84
CA ALA A 13 7.26 -2.05 -4.17
C ALA A 13 6.13 -1.08 -3.76
N ILE A 14 4.92 -1.57 -3.53
CA ILE A 14 3.78 -0.76 -3.03
C ILE A 14 3.95 -0.37 -1.56
N ILE A 15 4.75 -1.11 -0.79
CA ILE A 15 5.04 -0.84 0.61
C ILE A 15 6.33 -0.03 0.64
N ALA A 16 6.19 1.29 0.72
CA ALA A 16 7.33 2.20 0.83
C ALA A 16 7.35 2.84 2.23
N GLU A 17 8.51 2.86 2.89
CA GLU A 17 8.66 3.57 4.15
C GLU A 17 8.47 5.09 3.91
N PRO A 18 7.51 5.74 4.59
CA PRO A 18 7.26 7.15 4.36
C PRO A 18 8.35 7.99 5.04
N ASP A 19 9.01 8.84 4.26
CA ASP A 19 9.99 9.81 4.74
C ASP A 19 9.32 11.14 5.09
N PHE A 20 9.42 11.54 6.35
CA PHE A 20 8.81 12.77 6.85
C PHE A 20 9.37 14.02 6.15
N GLU A 21 10.68 14.10 5.93
CA GLU A 21 11.29 15.31 5.36
C GLU A 21 10.92 15.47 3.88
N ALA A 22 10.86 14.36 3.14
CA ALA A 22 10.33 14.36 1.77
C ALA A 22 8.86 14.82 1.72
N ILE A 23 8.02 14.28 2.60
CA ILE A 23 6.59 14.67 2.68
C ILE A 23 6.46 16.15 3.08
N LEU A 24 7.30 16.64 3.98
CA LEU A 24 7.29 18.04 4.40
C LEU A 24 7.68 18.97 3.26
N ALA A 25 8.72 18.63 2.51
CA ALA A 25 9.12 19.38 1.33
C ALA A 25 7.99 19.45 0.28
N ASP A 26 7.36 18.32 -0.02
CA ASP A 26 6.21 18.24 -0.95
C ASP A 26 5.02 19.06 -0.44
N THR A 27 4.70 18.96 0.85
CA THR A 27 3.62 19.70 1.49
C THR A 27 3.87 21.21 1.40
N LYS A 28 5.09 21.67 1.73
CA LYS A 28 5.46 23.09 1.61
C LYS A 28 5.35 23.59 0.17
N ALA A 29 5.81 22.80 -0.80
CA ALA A 29 5.70 23.14 -2.22
C ALA A 29 4.23 23.27 -2.66
N MET A 30 3.36 22.34 -2.24
CA MET A 30 1.92 22.38 -2.51
C MET A 30 1.27 23.60 -1.86
N MET A 31 1.62 23.92 -0.62
CA MET A 31 1.14 25.12 0.07
C MET A 31 1.52 26.37 -0.71
N ILE A 32 2.80 26.56 -1.07
CA ILE A 32 3.27 27.73 -1.86
C ILE A 32 2.53 27.83 -3.20
N ALA A 33 2.40 26.72 -3.93
CA ALA A 33 1.73 26.70 -5.22
C ALA A 33 0.25 27.14 -5.16
N SER A 34 -0.39 26.93 -4.01
CA SER A 34 -1.80 27.28 -3.76
C SER A 34 -2.04 28.77 -3.58
N TYR A 35 -1.00 29.57 -3.34
CA TYR A 35 -1.12 31.04 -3.23
C TYR A 35 -0.95 31.74 -4.60
N PRO A 36 -1.56 32.93 -4.79
CA PRO A 36 -1.30 33.81 -5.92
C PRO A 36 0.20 34.12 -6.08
N ALA A 37 0.68 34.30 -7.31
CA ALA A 37 2.11 34.41 -7.62
C ALA A 37 2.81 35.53 -6.82
N GLU A 38 2.12 36.66 -6.65
CA GLU A 38 2.57 37.83 -5.90
C GLU A 38 2.75 37.58 -4.39
N GLN A 39 2.14 36.52 -3.84
CA GLN A 39 2.24 36.17 -2.41
C GLN A 39 3.20 35.01 -2.15
N ARG A 40 3.63 34.26 -3.18
CA ARG A 40 4.43 33.03 -3.02
C ARG A 40 5.76 33.26 -2.33
N GLU A 41 6.42 34.38 -2.63
CA GLU A 41 7.71 34.73 -2.01
C GLU A 41 7.56 34.94 -0.51
N ALA A 42 6.56 35.72 -0.08
CA ALA A 42 6.28 35.96 1.33
C ALA A 42 5.87 34.67 2.07
N VAL A 43 5.06 33.82 1.43
CA VAL A 43 4.64 32.52 1.97
C VAL A 43 5.83 31.56 2.10
N SER A 44 6.72 31.52 1.11
CA SER A 44 7.94 30.70 1.15
C SER A 44 8.82 31.12 2.33
N ALA A 45 9.06 32.42 2.50
CA ALA A 45 9.84 32.94 3.63
C ALA A 45 9.21 32.58 4.99
N ALA A 46 7.88 32.67 5.12
CA ALA A 46 7.20 32.27 6.34
C ALA A 46 7.31 30.76 6.62
N LEU A 47 7.29 29.91 5.59
CA LEU A 47 7.43 28.45 5.73
C LEU A 47 8.83 27.98 6.15
N GLU A 48 9.85 28.82 6.00
CA GLU A 48 11.23 28.53 6.43
C GLU A 48 11.44 28.78 7.93
N LEU A 49 10.66 29.67 8.53
CA LEU A 49 10.80 30.03 9.94
C LEU A 49 10.11 29.01 10.85
N GLU A 50 10.83 28.46 11.83
CA GLU A 50 10.29 27.48 12.79
C GLU A 50 9.21 28.06 13.70
N SER A 51 9.30 29.34 14.03
CA SER A 51 8.34 30.04 14.88
C SER A 51 7.04 30.40 14.16
N GLU A 52 7.02 30.35 12.82
CA GLU A 52 5.86 30.75 12.05
C GLU A 52 4.76 29.69 12.13
N PRO A 53 3.51 30.07 12.44
CA PRO A 53 2.39 29.13 12.51
C PRO A 53 2.22 28.32 11.23
N LEU A 54 2.56 28.90 10.08
CA LEU A 54 2.43 28.24 8.78
C LEU A 54 3.36 27.02 8.65
N ASN A 55 4.59 27.10 9.18
CA ASN A 55 5.53 25.98 9.19
C ASN A 55 5.06 24.88 10.16
N VAL A 56 4.52 25.26 11.33
CA VAL A 56 3.94 24.30 12.29
C VAL A 56 2.75 23.56 11.67
N ILE A 57 1.89 24.25 10.91
CA ILE A 57 0.78 23.64 10.18
C ILE A 57 1.31 22.67 9.11
N ALA A 58 2.33 23.06 8.34
CA ALA A 58 2.95 22.19 7.33
C ALA A 58 3.50 20.90 7.96
N GLN A 59 4.21 21.00 9.09
CA GLN A 59 4.72 19.85 9.83
C GLN A 59 3.59 18.95 10.35
N THR A 60 2.53 19.54 10.89
CA THR A 60 1.37 18.79 11.40
C THR A 60 0.67 18.01 10.28
N MET A 61 0.48 18.63 9.11
CA MET A 61 -0.09 17.96 7.95
C MET A 61 0.80 16.83 7.44
N SER A 62 2.11 17.07 7.37
CA SER A 62 3.09 16.08 6.93
C SER A 62 3.14 14.86 7.85
N PHE A 63 3.04 15.08 9.17
CA PHE A 63 2.97 14.00 10.14
C PHE A 63 1.69 13.17 9.98
N ARG A 64 0.53 13.83 9.77
CA ARG A 64 -0.72 13.13 9.50
C ARG A 64 -0.66 12.32 8.22
N GLU A 65 -0.05 12.86 7.17
CA GLU A 65 0.12 12.16 5.91
C GLU A 65 1.04 10.94 6.06
N MET A 66 2.15 11.06 6.78
CA MET A 66 3.03 9.94 7.09
C MET A 66 2.26 8.79 7.76
N LEU A 67 1.44 9.09 8.77
CA LEU A 67 0.60 8.09 9.44
C LEU A 67 -0.43 7.45 8.50
N LEU A 68 -1.03 8.24 7.61
CA LEU A 68 -1.96 7.72 6.61
C LEU A 68 -1.25 6.78 5.62
N ARG A 69 -0.04 7.14 5.15
CA ARG A 69 0.77 6.28 4.28
C ARG A 69 1.16 4.98 4.99
N GLN A 70 1.55 5.04 6.27
CA GLN A 70 1.79 3.83 7.08
C GLN A 70 0.54 2.95 7.16
N ARG A 71 -0.63 3.55 7.42
CA ARG A 71 -1.90 2.81 7.49
C ARG A 71 -2.28 2.15 6.16
N VAL A 72 -2.03 2.82 5.05
CA VAL A 72 -2.23 2.25 3.70
C VAL A 72 -1.28 1.07 3.47
N ASN A 73 0.00 1.20 3.87
CA ASN A 73 0.97 0.10 3.76
C ASN A 73 0.58 -1.12 4.58
N GLU A 74 0.09 -0.92 5.82
CA GLU A 74 -0.46 -2.00 6.65
C GLU A 74 -1.64 -2.69 5.96
N GLY A 75 -2.57 -1.92 5.39
CA GLY A 75 -3.70 -2.47 4.63
C GLY A 75 -3.25 -3.26 3.40
N ALA A 76 -2.24 -2.77 2.67
CA ALA A 76 -1.66 -3.48 1.53
C ALA A 76 -1.02 -4.81 1.96
N ARG A 77 -0.27 -4.83 3.07
CA ARG A 77 0.31 -6.07 3.65
C ARG A 77 -0.77 -7.08 4.02
N ALA A 78 -1.87 -6.63 4.61
CA ALA A 78 -2.99 -7.48 4.98
C ALA A 78 -3.65 -8.20 3.78
N CYS A 79 -3.53 -7.64 2.57
CA CYS A 79 -4.05 -8.26 1.35
C CYS A 79 -3.07 -9.24 0.66
N MET A 80 -1.86 -9.43 1.17
CA MET A 80 -0.84 -10.27 0.55
C MET A 80 -0.62 -11.56 1.33
N LEU A 81 -0.76 -12.71 0.69
CA LEU A 81 -0.61 -14.02 1.32
C LEU A 81 0.72 -14.19 2.10
N SER A 82 1.80 -13.59 1.59
CA SER A 82 3.13 -13.63 2.21
C SER A 82 3.29 -12.72 3.44
N HIS A 83 2.42 -11.72 3.64
CA HIS A 83 2.55 -10.68 4.66
C HIS A 83 1.33 -10.55 5.59
N SER A 84 0.19 -11.16 5.23
CA SER A 84 -1.03 -11.18 6.02
C SER A 84 -0.90 -12.10 7.23
N ALA A 85 -1.59 -11.79 8.32
CA ALA A 85 -1.63 -12.61 9.52
C ALA A 85 -3.02 -12.59 10.17
N GLY A 86 -3.29 -13.54 11.06
CA GLY A 86 -4.55 -13.61 11.82
C GLY A 86 -5.79 -13.62 10.92
N THR A 87 -6.77 -12.79 11.25
CA THR A 87 -8.05 -12.71 10.55
C THR A 87 -7.92 -12.30 9.08
N ASP A 88 -6.89 -11.52 8.73
CA ASP A 88 -6.65 -11.12 7.34
C ASP A 88 -6.23 -12.31 6.49
N LEU A 89 -5.40 -13.20 7.05
CA LEU A 89 -5.00 -14.46 6.41
C LEU A 89 -6.19 -15.43 6.28
N ASP A 90 -7.04 -15.52 7.31
CA ASP A 90 -8.26 -16.34 7.26
C ASP A 90 -9.22 -15.87 6.17
N ASN A 91 -9.40 -14.55 6.04
CA ASN A 91 -10.23 -13.95 5.00
C ASN A 91 -9.65 -14.19 3.59
N LEU A 92 -8.32 -14.05 3.42
CA LEU A 92 -7.66 -14.36 2.15
C LEU A 92 -7.83 -15.84 1.78
N ARG A 93 -7.68 -16.75 2.73
CA ARG A 93 -7.92 -18.19 2.51
C ARG A 93 -9.34 -18.42 1.99
N GLY A 94 -10.36 -17.82 2.62
CA GLY A 94 -11.75 -17.92 2.17
C GLY A 94 -11.98 -17.44 0.73
N GLN A 95 -11.28 -16.37 0.29
CA GLN A 95 -11.36 -15.88 -1.08
C GLN A 95 -10.88 -16.92 -2.11
N TYR A 96 -9.79 -17.64 -1.81
CA TYR A 96 -9.24 -18.67 -2.72
C TYR A 96 -9.99 -20.01 -2.63
N GLU A 97 -10.62 -20.32 -1.49
CA GLU A 97 -11.41 -21.54 -1.32
C GLU A 97 -12.78 -21.48 -2.02
N HIS A 98 -13.27 -20.29 -2.37
CA HIS A 98 -14.46 -20.15 -3.21
C HIS A 98 -14.18 -20.67 -4.63
N LYS A 99 -14.42 -21.97 -4.85
CA LYS A 99 -14.50 -22.56 -6.19
C LYS A 99 -15.53 -21.79 -7.01
N ALA A 100 -15.13 -21.31 -8.19
CA ALA A 100 -16.09 -20.89 -9.21
C ALA A 100 -17.05 -22.06 -9.50
N PRO A 101 -18.37 -21.85 -9.52
CA PRO A 101 -19.30 -22.90 -9.92
C PRO A 101 -19.05 -23.20 -11.41
N GLY A 102 -18.44 -24.35 -11.73
CA GLY A 102 -18.29 -24.79 -13.12
C GLY A 102 -16.94 -25.39 -13.55
N TYR A 103 -15.98 -25.65 -12.67
CA TYR A 103 -14.88 -26.57 -13.02
C TYR A 103 -15.22 -28.01 -12.65
N HIS A 104 -16.10 -28.62 -13.44
CA HIS A 104 -16.13 -30.05 -13.66
C HIS A 104 -14.74 -30.48 -14.15
N SER A 105 -13.93 -31.07 -13.28
CA SER A 105 -12.82 -31.89 -13.74
C SER A 105 -13.45 -33.02 -14.55
N GLY A 106 -13.36 -32.92 -15.87
CA GLY A 106 -13.68 -34.02 -16.78
C GLY A 106 -12.71 -35.16 -16.50
N ASN A 107 -13.03 -35.98 -15.50
CA ASN A 107 -12.40 -37.27 -15.29
C ASN A 107 -13.05 -38.26 -16.27
N GLY A 108 -12.85 -37.99 -17.56
CA GLY A 108 -13.18 -38.91 -18.64
C GLY A 108 -12.12 -39.99 -18.72
N TYR A 109 -12.06 -40.88 -17.71
CA TYR A 109 -11.51 -42.21 -17.93
C TYR A 109 -12.51 -43.00 -18.79
N HIS A 110 -12.56 -42.68 -20.08
CA HIS A 110 -13.03 -43.63 -21.08
C HIS A 110 -12.03 -44.79 -21.08
N ARG A 111 -12.43 -45.89 -20.43
CA ARG A 111 -11.81 -47.20 -20.64
C ARG A 111 -12.02 -47.56 -22.11
N CYS A 112 -11.01 -47.27 -22.93
CA CYS A 112 -10.88 -47.83 -24.26
C CYS A 112 -10.05 -49.10 -24.12
N SER A 113 -10.73 -50.25 -24.16
CA SER A 113 -10.10 -51.54 -24.46
C SER A 113 -11.19 -52.47 -24.97
N ASP A 114 -11.59 -52.23 -26.21
CA ASP A 114 -12.10 -53.29 -27.08
C ASP A 114 -10.94 -54.21 -27.44
N GLY A 115 -11.20 -55.52 -27.49
CA GLY A 115 -10.45 -56.41 -28.39
C GLY A 115 -10.03 -57.76 -27.82
N LYS A 116 -10.90 -58.75 -28.06
CA LYS A 116 -10.71 -60.22 -28.06
C LYS A 116 -10.96 -60.98 -26.77
#